data_AF-A0A1A3T8F7-F1
#
_entry.id   AF-A0A1A3T8F7-F1
#
_cell.length_a   1.000
_cell.length_b   1.000
_cell.length_c   1.000
_cell.angle_alpha   90.00
_cell.angle_beta   90.00
_cell.angle_gamma   90.00
#
_symmetry.space_group_name_H-M   'P 1'
#
loop_
_entity.id
_entity.type
_entity.pdbx_description
1 polymer ?
#
loop_
_entity_poly.entity_id
_entity_poly.type
_entity_poly.pdbx_seq_one_letter_code
_entity_poly.pdbx_strand_id
1 'polypeptide(L)'
;IDDVPERLSASKDFPIPALLEVRGEAFFRLSDFEALNASLVEDGKAPFANPRNSAAGSLRQKNPAVTARRKLRMICHGIGRTEGFAPKTQHEAYSALSAWGLPVAEQTARVRGLAAIEERIGYWGEHRYDLEHEIDGVVVKVDDVALQRRLGTTSRAPRWAVAYKYPPQEAQTELLDIRVNVGRTGRVTPFAFMTPVKVAGSTVGLATLHNAAEVKRKGVLIGDTVMIRKAGDVIPEVLGPVVDLRDGSEREFVMPTKCPECGTTLAPAKEGDADIRCPNARSCPAQLRERVFHVAGRGALDIEGLGYEAATALLKARVIADEGDLFALTEDDLLRTELFRTKAGALSANGRRLLDNLDRAKKVALWRVLVALSIRHVGPTAARALATEFGDLDSIMSASTERLAAVEGVGPTIAAALTEWFTVDWHCAIVDKW
;
A
#
# COMPACT_ATOMS: atom_id res chain seq x y z
N ILE A 1 3.78 25.30 8.15
CA ILE A 1 3.96 24.36 9.28
C ILE A 1 4.85 25.11 10.24
N ASP A 2 4.25 25.78 11.20
CA ASP A 2 4.93 26.87 11.91
C ASP A 2 6.00 26.33 12.88
N ASP A 3 5.91 25.04 13.24
CA ASP A 3 6.91 24.35 14.06
C ASP A 3 8.20 23.99 13.32
N VAL A 4 8.24 24.11 11.99
CA VAL A 4 9.45 23.77 11.22
C VAL A 4 10.25 25.06 11.07
N PRO A 5 11.34 25.23 11.83
CA PRO A 5 12.10 26.47 11.79
C PRO A 5 12.83 26.61 10.46
N GLU A 6 12.79 27.81 9.88
CA GLU A 6 13.63 28.15 8.73
C GLU A 6 15.12 28.26 9.11
N ARG A 7 15.40 28.52 10.40
CA ARG A 7 16.76 28.65 10.97
C ARG A 7 16.84 27.92 12.29
N LEU A 8 17.85 27.05 12.42
CA LEU A 8 18.12 26.35 13.66
C LEU A 8 18.61 27.32 14.74
N SER A 9 18.16 27.09 15.98
CA SER A 9 18.59 27.85 17.14
C SER A 9 20.01 27.46 17.55
N ALA A 10 20.83 28.47 17.83
CA ALA A 10 22.16 28.23 18.39
C ALA A 10 22.03 27.67 19.81
N SER A 11 22.74 26.59 20.10
CA SER A 11 22.82 25.99 21.43
C SER A 11 24.26 25.98 21.92
N LYS A 12 24.46 26.19 23.22
CA LYS A 12 25.77 26.09 23.87
C LYS A 12 26.27 24.65 23.94
N ASP A 13 25.33 23.71 24.09
CA ASP A 13 25.64 22.29 24.31
C ASP A 13 25.71 21.51 22.99
N PHE A 14 25.04 22.02 21.94
CA PHE A 14 24.97 21.37 20.63
C PHE A 14 25.30 22.35 19.51
N PRO A 15 26.56 22.38 19.02
CA PRO A 15 26.91 23.21 17.88
C PRO A 15 26.11 22.76 16.65
N ILE A 16 25.63 23.73 15.86
CA ILE A 16 24.88 23.45 14.63
C ILE A 16 25.84 22.77 13.63
N PRO A 17 25.52 21.57 13.12
CA PRO A 17 26.32 20.88 12.12
C PRO A 17 26.31 21.61 10.77
N ALA A 18 27.33 21.34 9.95
CA ALA A 18 27.40 21.86 8.58
C ALA A 18 26.29 21.27 7.69
N LEU A 19 25.88 20.02 7.96
CA LEU A 19 24.77 19.35 7.30
C LEU A 19 23.95 18.56 8.31
N LEU A 20 22.63 18.71 8.23
CA LEU A 20 21.67 17.95 9.02
C LEU A 20 20.45 17.59 8.18
N GLU A 21 20.24 16.30 7.94
CA GLU A 21 18.98 15.76 7.45
C GLU A 21 18.10 15.38 8.66
N VAL A 22 16.94 16.02 8.80
CA VAL A 22 15.97 15.73 9.86
C VAL A 22 14.83 14.90 9.30
N ARG A 23 14.43 13.87 10.04
CA ARG A 23 13.27 13.04 9.73
C ARG A 23 12.19 13.24 10.79
N GLY A 24 10.97 13.46 10.35
CA GLY A 24 9.83 13.66 11.21
C GLY A 24 8.53 13.26 10.53
N GLU A 25 7.46 13.28 11.32
CA GLU A 25 6.10 13.02 10.88
C GLU A 25 5.32 14.34 10.90
N ALA A 26 4.63 14.65 9.81
CA ALA A 26 3.69 15.76 9.77
C ALA A 26 2.29 15.25 10.11
N PHE A 27 1.61 15.93 11.02
CA PHE A 27 0.32 15.49 11.56
C PHE A 27 -0.62 16.67 11.82
N PHE A 28 -1.88 16.36 12.12
CA PHE A 28 -2.83 17.31 12.67
C PHE A 28 -3.03 17.05 14.15
N ARG A 29 -3.12 18.11 14.95
CA ARG A 29 -3.77 18.00 16.25
C ARG A 29 -5.25 17.63 16.04
N LEU A 30 -5.81 16.88 16.98
CA LEU A 30 -7.22 16.46 16.92
C LEU A 30 -8.16 17.66 16.78
N SER A 31 -7.96 18.70 17.59
CA SER A 31 -8.77 19.92 17.55
C SER A 31 -8.64 20.69 16.23
N ASP A 32 -7.44 20.78 15.66
CA ASP A 32 -7.22 21.43 14.36
C ASP A 32 -7.84 20.63 13.20
N PHE A 33 -7.84 19.31 13.30
CA PHE A 33 -8.51 18.42 12.34
C PHE A 33 -10.04 18.55 12.41
N GLU A 34 -10.60 18.58 13.61
CA GLU A 34 -12.03 18.79 13.84
C GLU A 34 -12.50 20.14 13.30
N ALA A 35 -11.76 21.22 13.60
CA ALA A 35 -12.05 22.56 13.09
C ALA A 35 -11.99 22.61 11.55
N LEU A 36 -11.01 21.94 10.94
CA LEU A 36 -10.92 21.82 9.48
C LEU A 36 -12.14 21.09 8.90
N ASN A 37 -12.56 19.99 9.52
CA ASN A 37 -13.74 19.24 9.08
C ASN A 37 -15.03 20.04 9.23
N ALA A 38 -15.19 20.79 10.32
CA ALA A 38 -16.33 21.69 10.52
C ALA A 38 -16.41 22.73 9.40
N SER A 39 -15.30 23.39 9.07
CA SER A 39 -15.23 24.35 7.96
C SER A 39 -15.58 23.72 6.59
N LEU A 40 -15.22 22.45 6.35
CA LEU A 40 -15.60 21.77 5.11
C LEU A 40 -17.10 21.50 5.03
N VAL A 41 -17.70 21.10 6.15
CA VAL A 41 -19.14 20.82 6.22
C VAL A 41 -19.95 22.11 6.02
N GLU A 42 -19.51 23.23 6.63
CA GLU A 42 -20.10 24.55 6.41
C GLU A 42 -20.02 24.98 4.93
N ASP A 43 -18.92 24.66 4.27
CA ASP A 43 -18.70 24.85 2.83
C ASP A 43 -19.49 23.87 1.93
N GLY A 44 -20.30 22.97 2.50
CA GLY A 44 -21.04 21.93 1.77
C GLY A 44 -20.17 20.82 1.18
N LYS A 45 -18.94 20.66 1.67
CA LYS A 45 -17.98 19.62 1.24
C LYS A 45 -17.99 18.44 2.21
N ALA A 46 -17.60 17.28 1.70
CA ALA A 46 -17.42 16.11 2.55
C ALA A 46 -16.25 16.34 3.55
N PRO A 47 -16.43 16.03 4.84
CA PRO A 47 -15.33 16.06 5.80
C PRO A 47 -14.31 14.97 5.46
N PHE A 48 -13.07 15.19 5.86
CA PHE A 48 -12.04 14.17 5.75
C PHE A 48 -12.24 13.06 6.79
N ALA A 49 -11.79 11.85 6.43
CA ALA A 49 -11.97 10.67 7.25
C ALA A 49 -11.15 10.71 8.55
N ASN A 50 -9.82 10.71 8.44
CA ASN A 50 -8.91 10.67 9.61
C ASN A 50 -7.77 11.69 9.49
N PRO A 51 -7.15 12.09 10.62
CA PRO A 51 -6.00 12.99 10.65
C PRO A 51 -4.84 12.55 9.75
N ARG A 52 -4.49 11.26 9.75
CA ARG A 52 -3.34 10.71 9.01
C ARG A 52 -3.41 10.93 7.50
N ASN A 53 -4.49 10.48 6.87
CA ASN A 53 -4.72 10.62 5.43
C ASN A 53 -4.86 12.10 5.04
N SER A 54 -5.49 12.87 5.93
CA SER A 54 -5.68 14.31 5.73
C SER A 54 -4.36 15.07 5.75
N ALA A 55 -3.43 14.69 6.62
CA ALA A 55 -2.11 15.32 6.71
C ALA A 55 -1.32 15.10 5.42
N ALA A 56 -1.27 13.86 4.93
CA ALA A 56 -0.64 13.53 3.66
C ALA A 56 -1.26 14.28 2.47
N GLY A 57 -2.60 14.35 2.40
CA GLY A 57 -3.30 15.10 1.36
C GLY A 57 -3.08 16.61 1.46
N SER A 58 -2.96 17.14 2.67
CA SER A 58 -2.73 18.56 2.94
C SER A 58 -1.31 19.00 2.58
N LEU A 59 -0.31 18.13 2.75
CA LEU A 59 1.07 18.37 2.32
C LEU A 59 1.25 18.35 0.80
N ARG A 60 0.49 17.50 0.09
CA ARG A 60 0.66 17.25 -1.34
C ARG A 60 -0.16 18.18 -2.24
N GLN A 61 -0.42 19.40 -1.77
CA GLN A 61 -1.17 20.39 -2.54
C GLN A 61 -0.25 21.08 -3.56
N LYS A 62 -0.76 21.30 -4.78
CA LYS A 62 -0.02 22.06 -5.81
C LYS A 62 0.17 23.52 -5.40
N ASN A 63 -0.84 24.10 -4.74
CA ASN A 63 -0.77 25.45 -4.23
C ASN A 63 -0.39 25.43 -2.74
N PRO A 64 0.82 25.88 -2.36
CA PRO A 64 1.27 25.87 -0.96
C PRO A 64 0.41 26.75 -0.05
N ALA A 65 -0.30 27.75 -0.59
CA ALA A 65 -1.24 28.56 0.19
C ALA A 65 -2.42 27.73 0.74
N VAL A 66 -2.77 26.61 0.09
CA VAL A 66 -3.78 25.67 0.63
C VAL A 66 -3.19 24.96 1.84
N THR A 67 -1.97 24.42 1.73
CA THR A 67 -1.26 23.79 2.84
C THR A 67 -1.05 24.74 4.00
N ALA A 68 -0.71 26.01 3.75
CA ALA A 68 -0.53 27.02 4.79
C ALA A 68 -1.79 27.26 5.64
N ARG A 69 -2.98 27.10 5.05
CA ARG A 69 -4.26 27.17 5.79
C ARG A 69 -4.58 25.91 6.58
N ARG A 70 -3.90 24.80 6.29
CA ARG A 70 -4.01 23.55 7.03
C ARG A 70 -2.99 23.62 8.18
N LYS A 71 -3.47 23.74 9.41
CA LYS A 71 -2.66 23.85 10.64
C LYS A 71 -1.91 22.54 10.96
N LEU A 72 -1.05 22.13 10.04
CA LEU A 72 -0.19 20.97 10.18
C LEU A 72 0.93 21.30 11.17
N ARG A 73 1.29 20.28 11.95
CA ARG A 73 2.39 20.28 12.92
C ARG A 73 3.41 19.22 12.51
N MET A 74 4.61 19.26 13.08
CA MET A 74 5.65 18.26 12.84
C MET A 74 6.21 17.73 14.16
N ILE A 75 6.54 16.44 14.22
CA ILE A 75 7.35 15.85 15.29
C ILE A 75 8.54 15.15 14.65
N CYS A 76 9.75 15.53 15.07
CA CYS A 76 11.00 14.93 14.64
C CYS A 76 11.23 13.61 15.38
N HIS A 77 11.59 12.56 14.64
CA HIS A 77 11.80 11.22 15.18
C HIS A 77 13.11 10.58 14.69
N GLY A 78 13.95 11.29 13.94
CA GLY A 78 15.24 10.76 13.50
C GLY A 78 16.11 11.77 12.77
N ILE A 79 17.34 11.35 12.54
CA ILE A 79 18.33 12.05 11.73
C ILE A 79 18.78 11.14 10.59
N GLY A 80 19.02 11.73 9.42
CA GLY A 80 19.58 11.05 8.25
C GLY A 80 21.07 11.34 8.13
N ARG A 81 21.50 11.88 7.00
CA ARG A 81 22.88 12.31 6.78
C ARG A 81 23.23 13.50 7.70
N THR A 82 24.42 13.44 8.32
CA THR A 82 24.96 14.53 9.13
C THR A 82 26.44 14.77 8.82
N GLU A 83 26.88 16.03 8.92
CA GLU A 83 28.30 16.42 8.84
C GLU A 83 28.63 17.39 9.98
N GLY A 84 29.57 17.00 10.86
CA GLY A 84 29.92 17.79 12.06
C GLY A 84 29.10 17.48 13.31
N PHE A 85 28.19 16.49 13.26
CA PHE A 85 27.46 16.00 14.44
C PHE A 85 27.34 14.47 14.40
N ALA A 86 27.78 13.82 15.47
CA ALA A 86 27.80 12.36 15.62
C ALA A 86 27.33 11.99 17.04
N PRO A 87 26.01 11.87 17.26
CA PRO A 87 25.49 11.54 18.58
C PRO A 87 25.89 10.11 18.97
N LYS A 88 26.22 9.92 20.25
CA LYS A 88 26.51 8.59 20.83
C LYS A 88 25.22 7.83 21.09
N THR A 89 24.14 8.54 21.41
CA THR A 89 22.83 7.95 21.68
C THR A 89 21.71 8.57 20.86
N GLN A 90 20.65 7.80 20.64
CA GLN A 90 19.42 8.28 20.02
C GLN A 90 18.79 9.40 20.84
N HIS A 91 18.84 9.29 22.18
CA HIS A 91 18.34 10.33 23.07
C HIS A 91 19.13 11.64 22.95
N GLU A 92 20.47 11.59 22.84
CA GLU A 92 21.30 12.77 22.58
C GLU A 92 20.94 13.45 21.26
N ALA A 93 20.66 12.66 20.21
CA ALA A 93 20.18 13.20 18.94
C ALA A 93 18.87 13.98 19.12
N TYR A 94 17.92 13.47 19.91
CA TYR A 94 16.66 14.16 20.18
C TYR A 94 16.84 15.41 21.04
N SER A 95 17.74 15.38 22.04
CA SER A 95 18.09 16.56 22.81
C SER A 95 18.70 17.65 21.93
N ALA A 96 19.57 17.29 20.99
CA ALA A 96 20.16 18.22 20.03
C ALA A 96 19.10 18.83 19.10
N LEU A 97 18.19 18.02 18.54
CA LEU A 97 17.09 18.51 17.71
C LEU A 97 16.23 19.54 18.48
N SER A 98 15.84 19.21 19.72
CA SER A 98 15.08 20.12 20.57
C SER A 98 15.85 21.42 20.86
N ALA A 99 17.15 21.32 21.18
CA ALA A 99 18.01 22.48 21.41
C ALA A 99 18.18 23.37 20.15
N TRP A 100 18.09 22.79 18.96
CA TRP A 100 18.09 23.52 17.69
C TRP A 100 16.71 24.10 17.31
N GLY A 101 15.71 23.97 18.18
CA GLY A 101 14.36 24.49 17.96
C GLY A 101 13.46 23.60 17.10
N LEU A 102 13.86 22.34 16.87
CA LEU A 102 13.04 21.37 16.16
C LEU A 102 12.08 20.66 17.13
N PRO A 103 10.83 20.41 16.71
CA PRO A 103 9.82 19.84 17.58
C PRO A 103 10.12 18.35 17.83
N VAL A 104 10.33 17.98 19.09
CA VAL A 104 10.47 16.58 19.53
C VAL A 104 9.35 16.30 20.52
N ALA A 105 8.73 15.12 20.44
CA ALA A 105 7.65 14.74 21.34
C ALA A 105 8.13 14.70 22.80
N GLU A 106 7.43 15.40 23.69
CA GLU A 106 7.73 15.48 25.13
C GLU A 106 7.69 14.10 25.81
N GLN A 107 6.93 13.17 25.24
CA GLN A 107 6.76 11.79 25.70
C GLN A 107 8.00 10.92 25.43
N THR A 108 8.98 11.44 24.68
CA THR A 108 10.23 10.75 24.39
C THR A 108 11.06 10.59 25.67
N ALA A 109 11.28 9.36 26.11
CA ALA A 109 12.11 9.08 27.28
C ALA A 109 13.07 7.92 27.05
N ARG A 110 14.19 7.98 27.75
CA ARG A 110 15.17 6.89 27.81
C ARG A 110 14.82 5.98 28.99
N VAL A 111 14.64 4.69 28.71
CA VAL A 111 14.35 3.65 29.72
C VAL A 111 15.40 2.55 29.66
N ARG A 112 15.50 1.75 30.73
CA ARG A 112 16.45 0.63 30.82
C ARG A 112 15.72 -0.65 31.21
N GLY A 113 15.96 -1.71 30.44
CA GLY A 113 15.35 -3.03 30.66
C GLY A 113 13.95 -3.17 30.07
N LEU A 114 13.51 -4.42 29.90
CA LEU A 114 12.22 -4.75 29.29
C LEU A 114 11.03 -4.29 30.14
N ALA A 115 11.09 -4.45 31.47
CA ALA A 115 10.01 -4.06 32.37
C ALA A 115 9.65 -2.56 32.23
N ALA A 116 10.66 -1.69 32.15
CA ALA A 116 10.43 -0.24 31.97
C ALA A 116 9.91 0.10 30.56
N ILE A 117 10.17 -0.74 29.56
CA ILE A 117 9.59 -0.60 28.22
C ILE A 117 8.11 -1.01 28.25
N GLU A 118 7.79 -2.16 28.86
CA GLU A 118 6.43 -2.68 29.01
C GLU A 118 5.54 -1.73 29.81
N GLU A 119 6.04 -1.20 30.93
CA GLU A 119 5.34 -0.20 31.74
C GLU A 119 4.95 1.02 30.89
N ARG A 120 5.88 1.52 30.07
CA ARG A 120 5.64 2.70 29.23
C ARG A 120 4.71 2.41 28.07
N ILE A 121 4.78 1.20 27.51
CA ILE A 121 3.81 0.73 26.51
C ILE A 121 2.41 0.65 27.13
N GLY A 122 2.27 0.08 28.33
CA GLY A 122 1.01 -0.01 29.07
C GLY A 122 0.42 1.38 29.35
N TYR A 123 1.22 2.25 29.96
CA TYR A 123 0.82 3.62 30.29
C TYR A 123 0.28 4.39 29.07
N TRP A 124 1.06 4.44 27.98
CA TRP A 124 0.61 5.13 26.76
C TRP A 124 -0.51 4.40 26.03
N GLY A 125 -0.74 3.11 26.29
CA GLY A 125 -1.89 2.39 25.74
C GLY A 125 -3.20 2.88 26.33
N GLU A 126 -3.20 3.14 27.64
CA GLU A 126 -4.33 3.71 28.37
C GLU A 126 -4.51 5.20 28.10
N HIS A 127 -3.40 5.96 28.05
CA HIS A 127 -3.38 7.42 27.95
C HIS A 127 -3.23 7.93 26.50
N ARG A 128 -3.34 7.06 25.48
CA ARG A 128 -3.17 7.45 24.07
C ARG A 128 -4.14 8.53 23.60
N TYR A 129 -5.28 8.67 24.28
CA TYR A 129 -6.31 9.67 23.95
C TYR A 129 -6.07 11.02 24.64
N ASP A 130 -5.11 11.10 25.56
CA ASP A 130 -4.75 12.35 26.24
C ASP A 130 -3.78 13.19 25.40
N LEU A 131 -3.21 12.59 24.35
CA LEU A 131 -2.30 13.27 23.44
C LEU A 131 -3.05 14.21 22.49
N GLU A 132 -2.40 15.32 22.12
CA GLU A 132 -2.95 16.27 21.15
C GLU A 132 -3.16 15.67 19.75
N HIS A 133 -2.65 14.47 19.49
CA HIS A 133 -2.70 13.76 18.22
C HIS A 133 -2.92 12.26 18.40
N GLU A 134 -3.49 11.61 17.39
CA GLU A 134 -3.66 10.16 17.40
C GLU A 134 -2.31 9.44 17.27
N ILE A 135 -2.13 8.40 18.08
CA ILE A 135 -1.03 7.44 17.94
C ILE A 135 -1.58 6.03 17.72
N ASP A 136 -0.89 5.23 16.90
CA ASP A 136 -1.21 3.82 16.66
C ASP A 136 -0.33 2.85 17.47
N GLY A 137 0.60 3.38 18.25
CA GLY A 137 1.57 2.59 18.99
C GLY A 137 2.72 3.42 19.56
N VAL A 138 3.72 2.70 20.07
CA VAL A 138 4.99 3.26 20.57
C VAL A 138 6.15 2.64 19.80
N VAL A 139 7.14 3.44 19.44
CA VAL A 139 8.37 2.94 18.80
C VAL A 139 9.46 2.75 19.85
N VAL A 140 9.92 1.51 20.00
CA VAL A 140 11.06 1.16 20.86
C VAL A 140 12.31 1.14 20.00
N LYS A 141 13.34 1.89 20.39
CA LYS A 141 14.62 2.00 19.68
C LYS A 141 15.77 1.69 20.62
N VAL A 142 16.75 0.94 20.13
CA VAL A 142 18.04 0.81 20.82
C VAL A 142 18.69 2.19 20.91
N ASP A 143 19.05 2.62 22.12
CA ASP A 143 19.56 3.97 22.36
C ASP A 143 21.00 4.15 21.85
N ASP A 144 21.86 3.14 21.94
CA ASP A 144 23.26 3.21 21.51
C ASP A 144 23.39 3.20 19.97
N VAL A 145 23.95 4.28 19.40
CA VAL A 145 24.09 4.44 17.93
C VAL A 145 25.10 3.47 17.33
N ALA A 146 26.17 3.11 18.06
CA ALA A 146 27.14 2.14 17.58
C ALA A 146 26.50 0.74 17.49
N LEU A 147 25.62 0.40 18.43
CA LEU A 147 24.85 -0.85 18.39
C LEU A 147 23.81 -0.85 17.25
N GLN A 148 23.14 0.26 16.98
CA GLN A 148 22.25 0.38 15.82
C GLN A 148 22.98 0.06 14.50
N ARG A 149 24.20 0.60 14.31
CA ARG A 149 25.04 0.34 13.13
C ARG A 149 25.41 -1.14 13.00
N ARG A 150 25.75 -1.80 14.11
CA ARG A 150 26.07 -3.23 14.13
C ARG A 150 24.86 -4.12 13.83
N LEU A 151 23.67 -3.74 14.29
CA LEU A 151 22.43 -4.47 14.03
C LEU A 151 21.97 -4.34 12.58
N GLY A 152 22.20 -3.19 11.95
CA GLY A 152 21.90 -2.95 10.54
C GLY A 152 20.40 -2.96 10.22
N THR A 153 20.08 -3.23 8.96
CA THR A 153 18.72 -3.19 8.41
C THR A 153 18.43 -4.44 7.57
N THR A 154 17.16 -4.82 7.50
CA THR A 154 16.66 -5.75 6.47
C THR A 154 16.33 -4.98 5.18
N SER A 155 15.77 -5.65 4.16
CA SER A 155 15.30 -4.99 2.93
C SER A 155 14.18 -3.96 3.15
N ARG A 156 13.50 -3.98 4.31
CA ARG A 156 12.34 -3.11 4.58
C ARG A 156 12.39 -2.33 5.90
N ALA A 157 13.13 -2.81 6.90
CA ALA A 157 13.08 -2.25 8.24
C ALA A 157 14.41 -2.38 9.01
N PRO A 158 14.74 -1.43 9.92
CA PRO A 158 15.88 -1.55 10.83
C PRO A 158 15.72 -2.71 11.81
N ARG A 159 16.83 -3.34 12.21
CA ARG A 159 16.83 -4.41 13.22
C ARG A 159 16.89 -3.90 14.66
N TRP A 160 17.14 -2.61 14.84
CA TRP A 160 17.35 -1.95 16.12
C TRP A 160 16.15 -1.12 16.60
N ALA A 161 15.04 -1.13 15.85
CA ALA A 161 13.81 -0.46 16.23
C ALA A 161 12.59 -1.31 15.90
N VAL A 162 11.56 -1.24 16.73
CA VAL A 162 10.28 -1.92 16.54
C VAL A 162 9.13 -1.00 16.91
N ALA A 163 8.07 -1.01 16.11
CA ALA A 163 6.82 -0.35 16.45
C ALA A 163 5.92 -1.36 17.17
N TYR A 164 5.65 -1.10 18.46
CA TYR A 164 4.62 -1.82 19.21
C TYR A 164 3.28 -1.15 18.93
N LYS A 165 2.43 -1.81 18.13
CA LYS A 165 1.10 -1.30 17.80
C LYS A 165 0.11 -1.66 18.90
N TYR A 166 -0.72 -0.70 19.29
CA TYR A 166 -1.84 -0.98 20.18
C TYR A 166 -2.93 -1.78 19.45
N PRO A 167 -3.74 -2.56 20.19
CA PRO A 167 -4.89 -3.22 19.60
C PRO A 167 -5.73 -2.19 18.83
N PRO A 168 -6.03 -2.47 17.54
CA PRO A 168 -6.85 -1.58 16.75
C PRO A 168 -8.24 -1.53 17.36
N GLN A 169 -8.91 -0.38 17.19
CA GLN A 169 -10.30 -0.24 17.62
C GLN A 169 -11.16 -1.27 16.88
N GLU A 170 -11.98 -1.98 17.64
CA GLU A 170 -12.98 -2.91 17.13
C GLU A 170 -14.32 -2.19 17.00
N ALA A 171 -15.07 -2.54 15.97
CA ALA A 171 -16.45 -2.09 15.79
C ALA A 171 -17.33 -3.26 15.38
N GLN A 172 -18.57 -3.23 15.81
CA GLN A 172 -19.60 -4.16 15.34
C GLN A 172 -20.31 -3.55 14.14
N THR A 173 -20.60 -4.37 13.13
CA THR A 173 -21.47 -3.99 12.02
C THR A 173 -22.19 -5.20 11.45
N GLU A 174 -23.27 -4.96 10.72
CA GLU A 174 -24.05 -5.99 10.06
C GLU A 174 -23.37 -6.47 8.77
N LEU A 175 -23.24 -7.78 8.60
CA LEU A 175 -22.76 -8.42 7.40
C LEU A 175 -23.91 -8.65 6.42
N LEU A 176 -24.06 -7.73 5.47
CA LEU A 176 -25.12 -7.75 4.48
C LEU A 176 -24.94 -8.89 3.44
N ASP A 177 -23.71 -9.14 3.02
CA ASP A 177 -23.39 -10.17 2.02
C ASP A 177 -21.92 -10.58 2.06
N ILE A 178 -21.59 -11.75 1.51
CA ILE A 178 -20.20 -12.13 1.20
C ILE A 178 -20.07 -12.21 -0.31
N ARG A 179 -19.33 -11.28 -0.89
CA ARG A 179 -19.07 -11.20 -2.32
C ARG A 179 -17.68 -11.70 -2.63
N VAL A 180 -17.40 -11.98 -3.89
CA VAL A 180 -16.06 -12.42 -4.32
C VAL A 180 -15.47 -11.45 -5.33
N ASN A 181 -14.15 -11.26 -5.27
CA ASN A 181 -13.38 -10.55 -6.28
C ASN A 181 -12.46 -11.53 -7.00
N VAL A 182 -12.29 -11.36 -8.31
CA VAL A 182 -11.35 -12.15 -9.12
C VAL A 182 -10.09 -11.33 -9.30
N GLY A 183 -9.00 -11.73 -8.65
CA GLY A 183 -7.72 -11.03 -8.74
C GLY A 183 -6.95 -11.33 -10.04
N ARG A 184 -5.87 -10.58 -10.23
CA ARG A 184 -4.92 -10.68 -11.36
C ARG A 184 -4.54 -12.10 -11.80
N THR A 185 -4.26 -12.98 -10.84
CA THR A 185 -3.84 -14.38 -11.09
C THR A 185 -5.02 -15.36 -11.08
N GLY A 186 -6.23 -14.86 -11.26
CA GLY A 186 -7.48 -15.62 -11.23
C GLY A 186 -7.97 -16.01 -9.84
N ARG A 187 -7.24 -15.68 -8.76
CA ARG A 187 -7.65 -16.04 -7.40
C ARG A 187 -8.98 -15.38 -7.08
N VAL A 188 -9.95 -16.19 -6.67
CA VAL A 188 -11.27 -15.72 -6.27
C VAL A 188 -11.26 -15.54 -4.76
N THR A 189 -11.31 -14.29 -4.30
CA THR A 189 -11.17 -13.93 -2.88
C THR A 189 -12.51 -13.42 -2.34
N PRO A 190 -13.09 -14.07 -1.31
CA PRO A 190 -14.27 -13.56 -0.64
C PRO A 190 -13.93 -12.32 0.18
N PHE A 191 -14.88 -11.39 0.23
CA PHE A 191 -14.84 -10.21 1.06
C PHE A 191 -16.23 -9.94 1.64
N ALA A 192 -16.24 -9.44 2.87
CA ALA A 192 -17.42 -9.04 3.60
C ALA A 192 -17.96 -7.72 3.01
N PHE A 193 -19.23 -7.70 2.64
CA PHE A 193 -19.98 -6.50 2.27
C PHE A 193 -20.92 -6.16 3.43
N MET A 194 -20.67 -5.03 4.08
CA MET A 194 -21.24 -4.73 5.39
C MET A 194 -21.91 -3.36 5.41
N THR A 195 -22.79 -3.16 6.39
CA THR A 195 -23.28 -1.83 6.72
C THR A 195 -22.09 -0.92 7.05
N PRO A 196 -21.95 0.26 6.41
CA PRO A 196 -20.79 1.13 6.64
C PRO A 196 -20.69 1.58 8.10
N VAL A 197 -19.55 1.29 8.75
CA VAL A 197 -19.30 1.66 10.16
C VAL A 197 -17.98 2.41 10.29
N LYS A 198 -17.88 3.36 11.25
CA LYS A 198 -16.63 4.06 11.54
C LYS A 198 -15.72 3.18 12.41
N VAL A 199 -14.49 2.96 11.95
CA VAL A 199 -13.43 2.25 12.70
C VAL A 199 -12.15 3.05 12.61
N ALA A 200 -11.56 3.45 13.74
CA ALA A 200 -10.31 4.22 13.79
C ALA A 200 -10.30 5.37 12.75
N GLY A 201 -11.31 6.25 12.84
CA GLY A 201 -11.42 7.44 12.00
C GLY A 201 -11.70 7.20 10.50
N SER A 202 -12.10 6.00 10.04
CA SER A 202 -12.65 5.90 8.67
C SER A 202 -13.84 4.97 8.59
N THR A 203 -14.74 5.29 7.67
CA THR A 203 -15.86 4.42 7.34
C THR A 203 -15.37 3.20 6.58
N VAL A 204 -15.76 2.01 7.04
CA VAL A 204 -15.47 0.72 6.45
C VAL A 204 -16.80 0.06 6.09
N GLY A 205 -16.98 -0.30 4.82
CA GLY A 205 -18.09 -1.14 4.36
C GLY A 205 -17.62 -2.46 3.73
N LEU A 206 -16.31 -2.66 3.58
CA LEU A 206 -15.70 -3.82 2.93
C LEU A 206 -14.54 -4.33 3.78
N ALA A 207 -14.45 -5.65 3.97
CA ALA A 207 -13.33 -6.28 4.68
C ALA A 207 -12.95 -7.61 4.01
N THR A 208 -11.66 -7.94 3.97
CA THR A 208 -11.21 -9.20 3.38
C THR A 208 -11.62 -10.38 4.26
N LEU A 209 -12.04 -11.48 3.63
CA LEU A 209 -12.23 -12.78 4.27
C LEU A 209 -11.19 -13.82 3.82
N HIS A 210 -10.18 -13.39 3.08
CA HIS A 210 -9.03 -14.17 2.59
C HIS A 210 -9.38 -15.29 1.60
N ASN A 211 -10.05 -16.36 2.06
CA ASN A 211 -10.46 -17.51 1.25
C ASN A 211 -11.67 -18.23 1.89
N ALA A 212 -12.24 -19.19 1.17
CA ALA A 212 -13.46 -19.90 1.61
C ALA A 212 -13.24 -20.70 2.90
N ALA A 213 -12.05 -21.31 3.08
CA ALA A 213 -11.71 -22.04 4.30
C ALA A 213 -11.69 -21.10 5.52
N GLU A 214 -11.21 -19.86 5.34
CA GLU A 214 -11.16 -18.86 6.39
C GLU A 214 -12.55 -18.33 6.77
N VAL A 215 -13.46 -18.17 5.81
CA VAL A 215 -14.88 -17.85 6.09
C VAL A 215 -15.47 -18.93 7.01
N LYS A 216 -15.27 -20.20 6.65
CA LYS A 216 -15.77 -21.33 7.44
C LYS A 216 -15.10 -21.42 8.82
N ARG A 217 -13.79 -21.22 8.90
CA ARG A 217 -13.02 -21.22 10.15
C ARG A 217 -13.49 -20.12 11.11
N LYS A 218 -13.77 -18.92 10.58
CA LYS A 218 -14.31 -17.78 11.34
C LYS A 218 -15.79 -17.99 11.72
N GLY A 219 -16.48 -18.94 11.09
CA GLY A 219 -17.88 -19.27 11.39
C GLY A 219 -18.87 -18.15 11.06
N VAL A 220 -18.49 -17.26 10.14
CA VAL A 220 -19.28 -16.07 9.76
C VAL A 220 -20.36 -16.46 8.74
N LEU A 221 -21.59 -16.02 9.00
CA LEU A 221 -22.78 -16.22 8.18
C LEU A 221 -23.28 -14.87 7.64
N ILE A 222 -23.87 -14.87 6.45
CA ILE A 222 -24.50 -13.67 5.89
C ILE A 222 -25.74 -13.34 6.72
N GLY A 223 -25.84 -12.09 7.19
CA GLY A 223 -26.81 -11.63 8.18
C GLY A 223 -26.22 -11.43 9.58
N ASP A 224 -25.04 -11.99 9.87
CA ASP A 224 -24.41 -11.84 11.20
C ASP A 224 -24.11 -10.37 11.54
N THR A 225 -24.23 -10.02 12.81
CA THR A 225 -23.43 -8.92 13.36
C THR A 225 -21.99 -9.40 13.53
N VAL A 226 -21.05 -8.76 12.85
CA VAL A 226 -19.63 -9.13 12.84
C VAL A 226 -18.77 -8.11 13.55
N MET A 227 -17.75 -8.61 14.26
CA MET A 227 -16.70 -7.76 14.81
C MET A 227 -15.64 -7.48 13.76
N ILE A 228 -15.32 -6.21 13.54
CA ILE A 228 -14.30 -5.79 12.59
C ILE A 228 -13.23 -4.93 13.24
N ARG A 229 -12.02 -4.99 12.70
CA ARG A 229 -10.90 -4.14 13.10
C ARG A 229 -10.10 -3.70 11.89
N LYS A 230 -9.19 -2.76 12.07
CA LYS A 230 -8.15 -2.46 11.06
C LYS A 230 -6.81 -3.06 11.44
N ALA A 231 -6.36 -4.06 10.70
CA ALA A 231 -5.00 -4.58 10.82
C ALA A 231 -3.99 -3.48 10.43
N GLY A 232 -3.08 -3.15 11.35
CA GLY A 232 -2.07 -2.12 11.17
C GLY A 232 -2.63 -0.72 10.84
N ASP A 233 -3.88 -0.45 11.25
CA ASP A 233 -4.63 0.81 11.05
C ASP A 233 -5.01 1.13 9.60
N VAL A 234 -4.83 0.17 8.69
CA VAL A 234 -5.06 0.38 7.24
C VAL A 234 -6.06 -0.62 6.67
N ILE A 235 -5.88 -1.92 6.91
CA ILE A 235 -6.64 -2.97 6.20
C ILE A 235 -7.77 -3.49 7.09
N PRO A 236 -9.05 -3.32 6.73
CA PRO A 236 -10.14 -3.87 7.49
C PRO A 236 -10.19 -5.40 7.43
N GLU A 237 -10.39 -6.02 8.58
CA GLU A 237 -10.49 -7.47 8.77
C GLU A 237 -11.71 -7.79 9.64
N VAL A 238 -12.48 -8.81 9.24
CA VAL A 238 -13.52 -9.42 10.08
C VAL A 238 -12.87 -10.40 11.05
N LEU A 239 -13.08 -10.22 12.35
CA LEU A 239 -12.58 -11.11 13.40
C LEU A 239 -13.42 -12.37 13.54
N GLY A 240 -14.74 -12.19 13.53
CA GLY A 240 -15.72 -13.25 13.71
C GLY A 240 -17.12 -12.69 13.99
N PRO A 241 -18.12 -13.56 14.12
CA PRO A 241 -19.49 -13.17 14.41
C PRO A 241 -19.69 -12.89 15.91
N VAL A 242 -20.64 -12.02 16.23
CA VAL A 242 -21.20 -11.86 17.57
C VAL A 242 -22.35 -12.87 17.70
N VAL A 243 -22.02 -14.09 18.09
CA VAL A 243 -22.93 -15.25 18.05
C VAL A 243 -24.22 -15.01 18.86
N ASP A 244 -24.13 -14.28 19.97
CA ASP A 244 -25.27 -13.98 20.85
C ASP A 244 -26.34 -13.09 20.20
N LEU A 245 -26.01 -12.41 19.10
CA LEU A 245 -26.93 -11.55 18.34
C LEU A 245 -27.61 -12.28 17.18
N ARG A 246 -27.40 -13.59 17.03
CA ARG A 246 -28.05 -14.36 15.96
C ARG A 246 -29.53 -14.54 16.22
N ASP A 247 -30.33 -14.35 15.18
CA ASP A 247 -31.78 -14.53 15.22
C ASP A 247 -32.28 -15.77 14.44
N GLY A 248 -31.36 -16.47 13.75
CA GLY A 248 -31.64 -17.67 12.98
C GLY A 248 -32.01 -17.42 11.52
N SER A 249 -32.03 -16.15 11.08
CA SER A 249 -32.23 -15.79 9.67
C SER A 249 -30.94 -15.87 8.84
N GLU A 250 -29.78 -16.06 9.47
CA GLU A 250 -28.48 -16.03 8.83
C GLU A 250 -28.26 -17.25 7.91
N ARG A 251 -27.46 -17.06 6.86
CA ARG A 251 -27.19 -18.10 5.86
C ARG A 251 -25.70 -18.31 5.61
N GLU A 252 -25.32 -19.56 5.38
CA GLU A 252 -23.94 -19.92 5.06
C GLU A 252 -23.51 -19.35 3.69
N PHE A 253 -22.29 -18.84 3.63
CA PHE A 253 -21.67 -18.45 2.36
C PHE A 253 -21.22 -19.68 1.58
N VAL A 254 -21.71 -19.80 0.34
CA VAL A 254 -21.27 -20.82 -0.60
C VAL A 254 -20.35 -20.17 -1.63
N MET A 255 -19.11 -20.64 -1.67
CA MET A 255 -18.15 -20.21 -2.68
C MET A 255 -18.68 -20.56 -4.09
N PRO A 256 -18.68 -19.62 -5.05
CA PRO A 256 -19.20 -19.90 -6.39
C PRO A 256 -18.37 -20.98 -7.07
N THR A 257 -19.03 -21.81 -7.89
CA THR A 257 -18.37 -22.84 -8.71
C THR A 257 -17.99 -22.32 -10.09
N LYS A 258 -18.56 -21.19 -10.52
CA LYS A 258 -18.27 -20.50 -11.78
C LYS A 258 -17.78 -19.10 -11.50
N CYS A 259 -16.85 -18.63 -12.33
CA CYS A 259 -16.29 -17.29 -12.23
C CYS A 259 -17.41 -16.26 -12.44
N PRO A 260 -17.64 -15.30 -11.54
CA PRO A 260 -18.68 -14.29 -11.71
C PRO A 260 -18.41 -13.33 -12.87
N GLU A 261 -17.16 -13.28 -13.35
CA GLU A 261 -16.71 -12.33 -14.37
C GLU A 261 -16.70 -12.94 -15.78
N CYS A 262 -16.55 -14.26 -15.92
CA CYS A 262 -16.48 -14.92 -17.23
C CYS A 262 -17.20 -16.28 -17.33
N GLY A 263 -17.85 -16.74 -16.27
CA GLY A 263 -18.61 -18.00 -16.26
C GLY A 263 -17.78 -19.29 -16.26
N THR A 264 -16.47 -19.22 -16.43
CA THR A 264 -15.57 -20.39 -16.42
C THR A 264 -15.62 -21.12 -15.08
N THR A 265 -15.66 -22.45 -15.10
CA THR A 265 -15.60 -23.29 -13.89
C THR A 265 -14.34 -22.98 -13.09
N LEU A 266 -14.52 -22.70 -11.82
CA LEU A 266 -13.46 -22.38 -10.88
C LEU A 266 -12.80 -23.66 -10.37
N ALA A 267 -11.47 -23.65 -10.25
CA ALA A 267 -10.69 -24.80 -9.82
C ALA A 267 -9.50 -24.37 -8.96
N PRO A 268 -9.04 -25.22 -8.02
CA PRO A 268 -7.72 -25.08 -7.41
C PRO A 268 -6.61 -25.08 -8.48
N ALA A 269 -5.49 -24.39 -8.24
CA ALA A 269 -4.36 -24.47 -9.18
C ALA A 269 -3.63 -25.81 -9.07
N LYS A 270 -3.54 -26.37 -7.85
CA LYS A 270 -3.07 -27.71 -7.56
C LYS A 270 -4.04 -28.40 -6.61
N GLU A 271 -4.06 -29.72 -6.65
CA GLU A 271 -4.83 -30.52 -5.69
C GLU A 271 -4.37 -30.18 -4.26
N GLY A 272 -5.32 -29.87 -3.38
CA GLY A 272 -5.06 -29.43 -2.01
C GLY A 272 -4.88 -27.92 -1.79
N ASP A 273 -4.83 -27.10 -2.84
CA ASP A 273 -4.82 -25.63 -2.68
C ASP A 273 -6.13 -25.12 -2.04
N ALA A 274 -6.02 -24.36 -0.96
CA ALA A 274 -7.18 -23.72 -0.31
C ALA A 274 -7.81 -22.60 -1.16
N ASP A 275 -7.03 -22.01 -2.07
CA ASP A 275 -7.46 -20.93 -2.95
C ASP A 275 -8.05 -21.49 -4.26
N ILE A 276 -9.28 -21.10 -4.57
CA ILE A 276 -9.92 -21.42 -5.86
C ILE A 276 -9.65 -20.29 -6.87
N ARG A 277 -9.42 -20.65 -8.13
CA ARG A 277 -9.03 -19.72 -9.20
C ARG A 277 -9.89 -19.88 -10.45
N CYS A 278 -9.98 -18.78 -11.21
CA CYS A 278 -10.46 -18.79 -12.58
C CYS A 278 -9.30 -19.22 -13.51
N PRO A 279 -9.40 -20.36 -14.22
CA PRO A 279 -8.35 -20.83 -15.11
C PRO A 279 -8.29 -20.09 -16.45
N ASN A 280 -9.31 -19.27 -16.77
CA ASN A 280 -9.33 -18.43 -17.97
C ASN A 280 -8.39 -17.23 -17.83
N ALA A 281 -7.09 -17.49 -17.74
CA ALA A 281 -6.08 -16.47 -17.52
C ALA A 281 -6.03 -15.44 -18.64
N ARG A 282 -6.17 -15.85 -19.90
CA ARG A 282 -6.07 -14.96 -21.06
C ARG A 282 -7.22 -13.94 -21.12
N SER A 283 -8.46 -14.43 -21.10
CA SER A 283 -9.62 -13.65 -21.56
C SER A 283 -10.63 -13.31 -20.45
N CYS A 284 -10.41 -13.71 -19.21
CA CYS A 284 -11.28 -13.32 -18.10
C CYS A 284 -11.24 -11.78 -17.94
N PRO A 285 -12.38 -11.07 -18.03
CA PRO A 285 -12.40 -9.60 -17.98
C PRO A 285 -11.78 -9.02 -16.72
N ALA A 286 -11.98 -9.67 -15.57
CA ALA A 286 -11.34 -9.27 -14.32
C ALA A 286 -9.82 -9.48 -14.35
N GLN A 287 -9.34 -10.66 -14.74
CA GLN A 287 -7.90 -10.91 -14.79
C GLN A 287 -7.22 -9.94 -15.76
N LEU A 288 -7.83 -9.68 -16.91
CA LEU A 288 -7.33 -8.72 -17.91
C LEU A 288 -7.24 -7.30 -17.34
N ARG A 289 -8.32 -6.80 -16.73
CA ARG A 289 -8.35 -5.50 -16.05
C ARG A 289 -7.28 -5.38 -14.97
N GLU A 290 -7.15 -6.41 -14.13
CA GLU A 290 -6.16 -6.44 -13.05
C GLU A 290 -4.71 -6.53 -13.57
N ARG A 291 -4.46 -7.20 -14.71
CA ARG A 291 -3.14 -7.21 -15.36
C ARG A 291 -2.79 -5.84 -15.93
N VAL A 292 -3.70 -5.21 -16.69
CA VAL A 292 -3.51 -3.86 -17.22
C VAL A 292 -3.24 -2.86 -16.08
N PHE A 293 -4.03 -2.93 -15.00
CA PHE A 293 -3.81 -2.08 -13.83
C PHE A 293 -2.47 -2.36 -13.12
N HIS A 294 -2.06 -3.64 -13.02
CA HIS A 294 -0.78 -4.03 -12.41
C HIS A 294 0.42 -3.47 -13.18
N VAL A 295 0.39 -3.50 -14.52
CA VAL A 295 1.47 -2.96 -15.38
C VAL A 295 1.77 -1.49 -15.05
N ALA A 296 0.73 -0.70 -14.76
CA ALA A 296 0.87 0.70 -14.39
C ALA A 296 1.43 0.96 -12.98
N GLY A 297 1.46 -0.06 -12.12
CA GLY A 297 1.82 0.11 -10.72
C GLY A 297 3.23 0.68 -10.52
N ARG A 298 3.44 1.45 -9.45
CA ARG A 298 4.75 2.02 -9.08
C ARG A 298 5.89 1.00 -8.94
N GLY A 299 5.54 -0.23 -8.59
CA GLY A 299 6.47 -1.36 -8.48
C GLY A 299 6.78 -2.05 -9.82
N ALA A 300 6.04 -1.72 -10.87
CA ALA A 300 6.17 -2.21 -12.24
C ALA A 300 6.66 -1.07 -13.14
N LEU A 301 5.90 -0.68 -14.17
CA LEU A 301 6.31 0.33 -15.15
C LEU A 301 6.09 1.78 -14.71
N ASP A 302 5.37 2.00 -13.59
CA ASP A 302 5.14 3.33 -13.00
C ASP A 302 4.46 4.31 -13.96
N ILE A 303 3.33 3.89 -14.54
CA ILE A 303 2.59 4.66 -15.54
C ILE A 303 1.53 5.53 -14.84
N GLU A 304 1.88 6.77 -14.54
CA GLU A 304 0.91 7.72 -14.01
C GLU A 304 -0.25 7.97 -14.99
N GLY A 305 -1.47 8.06 -14.47
CA GLY A 305 -2.68 8.24 -15.29
C GLY A 305 -3.36 6.94 -15.72
N LEU A 306 -2.68 5.79 -15.65
CA LEU A 306 -3.27 4.46 -15.89
C LEU A 306 -3.77 3.84 -14.57
N GLY A 307 -4.77 4.47 -13.95
CA GLY A 307 -5.46 3.93 -12.77
C GLY A 307 -6.50 2.84 -13.09
N TYR A 308 -7.20 2.35 -12.07
CA TYR A 308 -8.22 1.29 -12.22
C TYR A 308 -9.34 1.65 -13.21
N GLU A 309 -9.85 2.88 -13.10
CA GLU A 309 -10.87 3.43 -14.01
C GLU A 309 -10.35 3.55 -15.44
N ALA A 310 -9.09 3.97 -15.61
CA ALA A 310 -8.45 4.05 -16.92
C ALA A 310 -8.29 2.68 -17.57
N ALA A 311 -7.76 1.69 -16.84
CA ALA A 311 -7.65 0.32 -17.31
C ALA A 311 -9.01 -0.24 -17.74
N THR A 312 -10.05 -0.01 -16.92
CA THR A 312 -11.42 -0.43 -17.21
C THR A 312 -11.97 0.26 -18.46
N ALA A 313 -11.77 1.57 -18.59
CA ALA A 313 -12.28 2.36 -19.70
C ALA A 313 -11.64 1.96 -21.04
N LEU A 314 -10.33 1.73 -21.08
CA LEU A 314 -9.60 1.29 -22.28
C LEU A 314 -10.10 -0.07 -22.78
N LEU A 315 -10.25 -1.03 -21.85
CA LEU A 315 -10.78 -2.37 -22.18
C LEU A 315 -12.24 -2.32 -22.63
N LYS A 316 -13.09 -1.54 -21.94
CA LYS A 316 -14.51 -1.38 -22.28
C LYS A 316 -14.70 -0.73 -23.66
N ALA A 317 -13.86 0.24 -24.00
CA ALA A 317 -13.86 0.89 -25.32
C ALA A 317 -13.25 0.00 -26.42
N ARG A 318 -12.67 -1.15 -26.06
CA ARG A 318 -11.96 -2.08 -26.95
C ARG A 318 -10.89 -1.37 -27.78
N VAL A 319 -10.16 -0.47 -27.13
CA VAL A 319 -8.99 0.19 -27.72
C VAL A 319 -7.70 -0.57 -27.42
N ILE A 320 -7.74 -1.44 -26.41
CA ILE A 320 -6.75 -2.49 -26.16
C ILE A 320 -7.49 -3.82 -26.03
N ALA A 321 -6.89 -4.90 -26.53
CA ALA A 321 -7.32 -6.27 -26.30
C ALA A 321 -6.61 -6.86 -25.07
N ASP A 322 -5.35 -6.48 -24.85
CA ASP A 322 -4.53 -6.90 -23.71
C ASP A 322 -3.51 -5.84 -23.29
N GLU A 323 -2.77 -6.14 -22.23
CA GLU A 323 -1.69 -5.29 -21.72
C GLU A 323 -0.54 -5.06 -22.72
N GLY A 324 -0.41 -5.92 -23.74
CA GLY A 324 0.55 -5.78 -24.82
C GLY A 324 0.30 -4.55 -25.70
N ASP A 325 -0.98 -4.15 -25.86
CA ASP A 325 -1.36 -3.06 -26.77
C ASP A 325 -1.13 -1.66 -26.19
N LEU A 326 -0.79 -1.55 -24.90
CA LEU A 326 -0.66 -0.27 -24.19
C LEU A 326 0.30 0.70 -24.88
N PHE A 327 1.42 0.20 -25.40
CA PHE A 327 2.46 1.03 -26.01
C PHE A 327 2.21 1.44 -27.46
N ALA A 328 1.16 0.88 -28.07
CA ALA A 328 0.68 1.20 -29.41
C ALA A 328 -0.51 2.18 -29.40
N LEU A 329 -1.05 2.52 -28.22
CA LEU A 329 -2.17 3.44 -28.09
C LEU A 329 -1.88 4.80 -28.73
N THR A 330 -2.85 5.28 -29.50
CA THR A 330 -2.79 6.58 -30.18
C THR A 330 -3.77 7.60 -29.57
N GLU A 331 -3.66 8.87 -29.97
CA GLU A 331 -4.65 9.89 -29.61
C GLU A 331 -6.06 9.51 -30.10
N ASP A 332 -6.19 8.94 -31.30
CA ASP A 332 -7.46 8.50 -31.87
C ASP A 332 -8.11 7.37 -31.06
N ASP A 333 -7.30 6.45 -30.53
CA ASP A 333 -7.78 5.40 -29.62
C ASP A 333 -8.33 6.00 -28.32
N LEU A 334 -7.61 6.94 -27.72
CA LEU A 334 -8.07 7.58 -26.49
C LEU A 334 -9.34 8.41 -26.70
N LEU A 335 -9.53 9.01 -27.87
CA LEU A 335 -10.76 9.74 -28.24
C LEU A 335 -12.01 8.85 -28.29
N ARG A 336 -11.85 7.54 -28.50
CA ARG A 336 -12.94 6.55 -28.40
C ARG A 336 -13.32 6.21 -26.96
N THR A 337 -12.55 6.69 -25.98
CA THR A 337 -12.76 6.41 -24.57
C THR A 337 -13.31 7.65 -23.87
N GLU A 338 -14.55 7.60 -23.37
CA GLU A 338 -15.22 8.75 -22.75
C GLU A 338 -14.40 9.40 -21.62
N LEU A 339 -13.68 8.59 -20.83
CA LEU A 339 -12.81 9.06 -19.74
C LEU A 339 -11.72 10.03 -20.21
N PHE A 340 -11.23 9.88 -21.44
CA PHE A 340 -10.13 10.67 -21.98
C PHE A 340 -10.57 11.75 -22.97
N ARG A 341 -11.88 11.91 -23.17
CA ARG A 341 -12.46 12.91 -24.08
C ARG A 341 -13.07 14.08 -23.32
N THR A 342 -12.81 15.30 -23.79
CA THR A 342 -13.48 16.50 -23.28
C THR A 342 -14.93 16.58 -23.78
N LYS A 343 -15.76 17.44 -23.19
CA LYS A 343 -17.12 17.70 -23.69
C LYS A 343 -17.14 18.20 -25.15
N ALA A 344 -16.07 18.87 -25.59
CA ALA A 344 -15.91 19.37 -26.96
C ALA A 344 -15.41 18.31 -27.95
N GLY A 345 -15.21 17.06 -27.52
CA GLY A 345 -14.75 15.97 -28.38
C GLY A 345 -13.23 15.87 -28.55
N ALA A 346 -12.45 16.81 -28.01
CA ALA A 346 -10.99 16.78 -28.08
C ALA A 346 -10.36 15.93 -26.96
N LEU A 347 -9.09 15.53 -27.12
CA LEU A 347 -8.34 14.77 -26.13
C LEU A 347 -8.17 15.59 -24.84
N SER A 348 -8.52 14.98 -23.72
CA SER A 348 -8.34 15.58 -22.40
C SER A 348 -6.87 15.70 -22.01
N ALA A 349 -6.56 16.61 -21.09
CA ALA A 349 -5.22 16.73 -20.52
C ALA A 349 -4.75 15.42 -19.85
N ASN A 350 -5.66 14.62 -19.30
CA ASN A 350 -5.33 13.32 -18.73
C ASN A 350 -4.97 12.29 -19.81
N GLY A 351 -5.68 12.31 -20.94
CA GLY A 351 -5.35 11.46 -22.09
C GLY A 351 -3.98 11.78 -22.67
N ARG A 352 -3.67 13.08 -22.85
CA ARG A 352 -2.34 13.52 -23.31
C ARG A 352 -1.22 13.07 -22.35
N ARG A 353 -1.42 13.26 -21.04
CA ARG A 353 -0.48 12.78 -20.02
C ARG A 353 -0.29 11.27 -20.04
N LEU A 354 -1.37 10.50 -20.28
CA LEU A 354 -1.26 9.05 -20.38
C LEU A 354 -0.34 8.64 -21.54
N LEU A 355 -0.49 9.24 -22.72
CA LEU A 355 0.39 8.97 -23.87
C LEU A 355 1.85 9.34 -23.56
N ASP A 356 2.08 10.52 -22.97
CA ASP A 356 3.43 10.95 -22.57
C ASP A 356 4.07 9.97 -21.56
N ASN A 357 3.28 9.45 -20.61
CA ASN A 357 3.75 8.51 -19.60
C ASN A 357 3.99 7.11 -20.18
N LEU A 358 3.17 6.67 -21.15
CA LEU A 358 3.40 5.42 -21.89
C LEU A 358 4.71 5.48 -22.68
N ASP A 359 5.01 6.60 -23.33
CA ASP A 359 6.28 6.76 -24.06
C ASP A 359 7.49 6.74 -23.11
N ARG A 360 7.38 7.39 -21.95
CA ARG A 360 8.42 7.34 -20.91
C ARG A 360 8.63 5.93 -20.37
N ALA A 361 7.56 5.17 -20.19
CA ALA A 361 7.61 3.82 -19.65
C ALA A 361 8.38 2.84 -20.55
N LYS A 362 8.55 3.13 -21.85
CA LYS A 362 9.41 2.35 -22.77
C LYS A 362 10.89 2.36 -22.39
N LYS A 363 11.33 3.29 -21.55
CA LYS A 363 12.74 3.48 -21.17
C LYS A 363 13.07 3.01 -19.75
N VAL A 364 12.20 2.22 -19.13
CA VAL A 364 12.42 1.71 -17.78
C VAL A 364 13.44 0.57 -17.77
N ALA A 365 14.02 0.30 -16.60
CA ALA A 365 14.95 -0.82 -16.43
C ALA A 365 14.26 -2.18 -16.58
N LEU A 366 14.97 -3.17 -17.14
CA LEU A 366 14.47 -4.53 -17.41
C LEU A 366 13.75 -5.20 -16.22
N TRP A 367 14.23 -5.00 -14.99
CA TRP A 367 13.58 -5.58 -13.81
C TRP A 367 12.13 -5.11 -13.62
N ARG A 368 11.79 -3.89 -14.07
CA ARG A 368 10.41 -3.38 -14.04
C ARG A 368 9.53 -4.09 -15.07
N VAL A 369 10.09 -4.37 -16.25
CA VAL A 369 9.44 -5.15 -17.31
C VAL A 369 9.10 -6.55 -16.80
N LEU A 370 10.07 -7.25 -16.19
CA LEU A 370 9.85 -8.57 -15.60
C LEU A 370 8.75 -8.57 -14.53
N VAL A 371 8.67 -7.54 -13.68
CA VAL A 371 7.58 -7.40 -12.69
C VAL A 371 6.25 -7.11 -13.38
N ALA A 372 6.24 -6.32 -14.45
CA ALA A 372 5.05 -5.94 -15.19
C ALA A 372 4.39 -7.13 -15.90
N LEU A 373 5.18 -8.09 -16.40
CA LEU A 373 4.70 -9.36 -16.98
C LEU A 373 3.90 -10.22 -15.98
N SER A 374 3.91 -9.88 -14.69
CA SER A 374 3.11 -10.53 -13.66
C SER A 374 3.37 -12.05 -13.54
N ILE A 375 4.61 -12.47 -13.81
CA ILE A 375 5.05 -13.85 -13.65
C ILE A 375 4.96 -14.23 -12.17
N ARG A 376 4.44 -15.43 -11.89
CA ARG A 376 4.22 -15.88 -10.50
C ARG A 376 5.54 -15.96 -9.75
N HIS A 377 5.54 -15.51 -8.49
CA HIS A 377 6.71 -15.46 -7.60
C HIS A 377 7.83 -14.48 -8.01
N VAL A 378 7.81 -13.94 -9.23
CA VAL A 378 8.77 -12.94 -9.71
C VAL A 378 8.39 -11.56 -9.18
N GLY A 379 8.83 -11.27 -7.95
CA GLY A 379 8.75 -9.94 -7.36
C GLY A 379 9.95 -9.05 -7.70
N PRO A 380 9.98 -7.79 -7.23
CA PRO A 380 11.05 -6.83 -7.54
C PRO A 380 12.47 -7.33 -7.19
N THR A 381 12.62 -8.12 -6.13
CA THR A 381 13.93 -8.67 -5.74
C THR A 381 14.46 -9.67 -6.76
N ALA A 382 13.65 -10.70 -7.08
CA ALA A 382 14.03 -11.71 -8.07
C ALA A 382 14.20 -11.10 -9.47
N ALA A 383 13.31 -10.19 -9.86
CA ALA A 383 13.41 -9.50 -11.14
C ALA A 383 14.69 -8.67 -11.28
N ARG A 384 15.14 -8.00 -10.20
CA ARG A 384 16.42 -7.27 -10.20
C ARG A 384 17.61 -8.21 -10.31
N ALA A 385 17.58 -9.33 -9.60
CA ALA A 385 18.65 -10.32 -9.65
C ALA A 385 18.79 -10.89 -11.06
N LEU A 386 17.68 -11.31 -11.67
CA LEU A 386 17.64 -11.79 -13.06
C LEU A 386 18.13 -10.73 -14.05
N ALA A 387 17.61 -9.50 -13.96
CA ALA A 387 18.02 -8.42 -14.86
C ALA A 387 19.52 -8.06 -14.72
N THR A 388 20.07 -8.16 -13.50
CA THR A 388 21.49 -7.88 -13.25
C THR A 388 22.39 -8.99 -13.79
N GLU A 389 21.99 -10.24 -13.61
CA GLU A 389 22.76 -11.41 -14.06
C GLU A 389 22.76 -11.56 -15.59
N PHE A 390 21.61 -11.40 -16.23
CA PHE A 390 21.43 -11.73 -17.65
C PHE A 390 21.47 -10.53 -18.60
N GLY A 391 21.23 -9.30 -18.09
CA GLY A 391 21.34 -8.07 -18.88
C GLY A 391 20.17 -7.77 -19.83
N ASP A 392 19.66 -8.76 -20.54
CA ASP A 392 18.55 -8.65 -21.49
C ASP A 392 17.52 -9.78 -21.36
N LEU A 393 16.36 -9.60 -22.01
CA LEU A 393 15.22 -10.51 -21.90
C LEU A 393 15.45 -11.82 -22.67
N ASP A 394 16.09 -11.76 -23.84
CA ASP A 394 16.40 -12.95 -24.65
C ASP A 394 17.34 -13.91 -23.91
N SER A 395 18.33 -13.38 -23.20
CA SER A 395 19.24 -14.15 -22.35
C SER A 395 18.51 -14.82 -21.19
N ILE A 396 17.49 -14.17 -20.62
CA ILE A 396 16.64 -14.75 -19.58
C ILE A 396 15.76 -15.87 -20.15
N MET A 397 15.14 -15.65 -21.31
CA MET A 397 14.25 -16.61 -21.97
C MET A 397 14.98 -17.85 -22.47
N SER A 398 16.23 -17.69 -22.92
CA SER A 398 17.06 -18.80 -23.43
C SER A 398 17.81 -19.58 -22.34
N ALA A 399 17.86 -19.08 -21.11
CA ALA A 399 18.56 -19.72 -20.00
C ALA A 399 17.86 -21.01 -19.54
N SER A 400 18.64 -22.02 -19.17
CA SER A 400 18.08 -23.24 -18.55
C SER A 400 17.50 -22.93 -17.17
N THR A 401 16.51 -23.72 -16.76
CA THR A 401 15.88 -23.60 -15.43
C THR A 401 16.90 -23.71 -14.30
N GLU A 402 17.93 -24.54 -14.44
CA GLU A 402 19.02 -24.69 -13.47
C GLU A 402 19.85 -23.41 -13.36
N ARG A 403 20.18 -22.77 -14.49
CA ARG A 403 20.94 -21.51 -14.50
C ARG A 403 20.13 -20.38 -13.88
N LEU A 404 18.83 -20.30 -14.19
CA LEU A 404 17.91 -19.35 -13.56
C LEU A 404 17.82 -19.57 -12.05
N ALA A 405 17.75 -20.82 -11.60
CA ALA A 405 17.64 -21.16 -10.18
C ALA A 405 18.92 -20.85 -9.38
N ALA A 406 20.09 -20.85 -10.04
CA ALA A 406 21.37 -20.53 -9.43
C ALA A 406 21.54 -19.04 -9.09
N VAL A 407 20.71 -18.16 -9.66
CA VAL A 407 20.73 -16.73 -9.35
C VAL A 407 20.27 -16.48 -7.91
N GLU A 408 21.07 -15.71 -7.15
CA GLU A 408 20.78 -15.39 -5.77
C GLU A 408 19.40 -14.71 -5.63
N GLY A 409 18.50 -15.32 -4.85
CA GLY A 409 17.14 -14.82 -4.62
C GLY A 409 16.07 -15.29 -5.62
N VAL A 410 16.41 -16.16 -6.58
CA VAL A 410 15.46 -16.79 -7.51
C VAL A 410 15.07 -18.19 -7.03
N GLY A 411 16.02 -19.11 -6.94
CA GLY A 411 15.76 -20.50 -6.53
C GLY A 411 14.85 -21.28 -7.51
N PRO A 412 14.63 -22.59 -7.25
CA PRO A 412 14.00 -23.49 -8.22
C PRO A 412 12.54 -23.18 -8.52
N THR A 413 11.77 -22.71 -7.52
CA THR A 413 10.34 -22.40 -7.70
C THR A 413 10.12 -21.20 -8.63
N ILE A 414 10.92 -20.14 -8.48
CA ILE A 414 10.80 -18.95 -9.34
C ILE A 414 11.30 -19.28 -10.74
N ALA A 415 12.43 -20.00 -10.86
CA ALA A 415 12.97 -20.43 -12.14
C ALA A 415 11.95 -21.25 -12.93
N ALA A 416 11.34 -22.27 -12.32
CA ALA A 416 10.32 -23.09 -12.98
C ALA A 416 9.10 -22.26 -13.41
N ALA A 417 8.61 -21.37 -12.55
CA ALA A 417 7.48 -20.50 -12.87
C ALA A 417 7.77 -19.52 -14.00
N LEU A 418 9.02 -19.04 -14.11
CA LEU A 418 9.47 -18.19 -15.20
C LEU A 418 9.56 -18.97 -16.52
N THR A 419 10.21 -20.13 -16.52
CA THR A 419 10.32 -20.99 -17.71
C THR A 419 8.93 -21.41 -18.20
N GLU A 420 8.04 -21.87 -17.32
CA GLU A 420 6.66 -22.24 -17.67
C GLU A 420 5.86 -21.08 -18.23
N TRP A 421 6.11 -19.84 -17.78
CA TRP A 421 5.39 -18.68 -18.28
C TRP A 421 5.67 -18.42 -19.77
N PHE A 422 6.94 -18.59 -20.21
CA PHE A 422 7.35 -18.38 -21.59
C PHE A 422 6.99 -19.55 -22.54
N THR A 423 6.43 -20.66 -22.06
CA THR A 423 5.92 -21.73 -22.94
C THR A 423 4.51 -21.47 -23.48
N VAL A 424 3.88 -20.38 -23.04
CA VAL A 424 2.50 -20.04 -23.39
C VAL A 424 2.49 -18.97 -24.47
N ASP A 425 2.03 -19.32 -25.67
CA ASP A 425 2.13 -18.47 -26.88
C ASP A 425 1.64 -17.03 -26.70
N TRP A 426 0.51 -16.84 -26.03
CA TRP A 426 -0.06 -15.49 -25.85
C TRP A 426 0.72 -14.64 -24.84
N HIS A 427 1.49 -15.25 -23.94
CA HIS A 427 2.42 -14.54 -23.08
C HIS A 427 3.59 -13.98 -23.90
N CYS A 428 4.16 -14.79 -24.80
CA CYS A 428 5.23 -14.35 -25.70
C CYS A 428 4.74 -13.24 -26.64
N ALA A 429 3.50 -13.33 -27.15
CA ALA A 429 2.91 -12.27 -27.97
C ALA A 429 2.76 -10.92 -27.23
N ILE A 430 2.68 -10.90 -25.89
CA ILE A 430 2.71 -9.65 -25.12
C ILE A 430 4.14 -9.09 -25.13
N VAL A 431 5.14 -9.95 -24.93
CA VAL A 431 6.55 -9.56 -24.94
C VAL A 431 6.96 -9.02 -26.31
N ASP A 432 6.54 -9.66 -27.40
CA ASP A 432 6.86 -9.21 -28.76
C ASP A 432 6.28 -7.82 -29.09
N LYS A 433 5.20 -7.40 -28.42
CA LYS A 433 4.59 -6.06 -28.58
C LYS A 433 5.30 -4.97 -27.78
N TRP A 434 6.05 -5.34 -26.74
CA TRP A 434 6.71 -4.42 -25.82
C TRP A 434 8.14 -4.11 -26.29
#